data_AF-A0A925IFZ1-F1
#
_entry.id   AF-A0A925IFZ1-F1
#
_cell.length_a   1.000
_cell.length_b   1.000
_cell.length_c   1.000
_cell.angle_alpha   90.00
_cell.angle_beta   90.00
_cell.angle_gamma   90.00
#
_symmetry.space_group_name_H-M   'P 1'
#
loop_
_entity.id
_entity.type
_entity.pdbx_description
1 polymer ?
#
loop_
_entity_poly.entity_id
_entity_poly.type
_entity_poly.pdbx_seq_one_letter_code
_entity_poly.pdbx_strand_id
1 'polypeptide(L)'
;MMTVRKVQAAKANLVIAFIFALLLSIIPNFAQDSLPFFTPVTGEITVGATQAWTFSAGAGAFISILVEATTEGFDPFLQILNADGEEVIANDDLYYPANRNALLEGITIPRTGQYQVIVSGFAGSVGTYQLIMTPGYSVVLARDPFDEIGNWQTQSDVLDVSVSRGELVLSLEGIGEVGIASEDTAALPVDLY
;
A
#
# COMPACT_ATOMS: atom_id res chain seq x y z
N MET A 1 4.61 -28.64 74.09
CA MET A 1 3.28 -28.35 73.52
C MET A 1 3.48 -27.34 72.40
N MET A 2 3.03 -27.72 71.22
CA MET A 2 3.26 -27.10 69.91
C MET A 2 2.57 -25.73 69.81
N THR A 3 3.24 -24.70 69.31
CA THR A 3 2.63 -23.77 68.33
C THR A 3 3.71 -23.00 67.57
N VAL A 4 3.85 -23.31 66.29
CA VAL A 4 4.60 -22.51 65.31
C VAL A 4 3.63 -21.48 64.74
N ARG A 5 3.99 -20.19 64.76
CA ARG A 5 3.33 -19.17 63.93
C ARG A 5 4.30 -18.68 62.87
N LYS A 6 3.97 -18.98 61.61
CA LYS A 6 4.61 -18.43 60.41
C LYS A 6 4.43 -16.91 60.40
N VAL A 7 5.50 -16.18 60.15
CA VAL A 7 5.43 -14.80 59.65
C VAL A 7 5.94 -14.83 58.21
N GLN A 8 5.02 -14.54 57.29
CA GLN A 8 5.27 -14.43 55.86
C GLN A 8 6.34 -13.36 55.58
N ALA A 9 7.32 -13.71 54.76
CA ALA A 9 8.24 -12.76 54.16
C ALA A 9 7.47 -11.85 53.20
N ALA A 10 7.53 -10.54 53.45
CA ALA A 10 7.22 -9.53 52.47
C ALA A 10 8.52 -8.85 52.05
N LYS A 11 8.58 -8.49 50.76
CA LYS A 11 9.55 -7.61 50.08
C LYS A 11 10.74 -8.29 49.40
N ALA A 12 10.48 -8.82 48.20
CA ALA A 12 11.48 -8.92 47.13
C ALA A 12 10.84 -8.87 45.73
N ASN A 13 9.87 -7.98 45.47
CA ASN A 13 9.29 -7.81 44.13
C ASN A 13 9.45 -6.36 43.67
N LEU A 14 10.69 -5.94 43.37
CA LEU A 14 10.91 -4.68 42.65
C LEU A 14 12.17 -4.70 41.77
N VAL A 15 12.57 -5.87 41.27
CA VAL A 15 13.70 -5.98 40.32
C VAL A 15 13.33 -6.73 39.04
N ILE A 16 12.24 -7.51 39.03
CA ILE A 16 11.90 -8.36 37.88
C ILE A 16 11.16 -7.60 36.76
N ALA A 17 10.53 -6.46 37.05
CA ALA A 17 9.83 -5.66 36.02
C ALA A 17 10.78 -4.83 35.12
N PHE A 18 12.03 -4.61 35.54
CA PHE A 18 12.97 -3.76 34.78
C PHE A 18 13.78 -4.52 33.72
N ILE A 19 13.94 -5.85 33.88
CA ILE A 19 14.65 -6.68 32.89
C ILE A 19 13.71 -7.09 31.74
N PHE A 20 12.40 -7.12 31.96
CA PHE A 20 11.42 -7.42 30.91
C PHE A 20 11.16 -6.26 29.94
N ALA A 21 11.44 -5.01 30.36
CA ALA A 21 11.35 -3.83 29.50
C ALA A 21 12.61 -3.57 28.65
N LEU A 22 13.71 -4.27 28.93
CA LEU A 22 14.97 -4.21 28.16
C LEU A 22 15.10 -5.36 27.13
N LEU A 23 13.97 -6.03 26.85
CA LEU A 23 13.74 -6.93 25.72
C LEU A 23 12.62 -6.37 24.82
N LEU A 24 12.46 -5.04 24.78
CA LEU A 24 11.85 -4.42 23.62
C LEU A 24 12.79 -4.70 22.45
N SER A 25 12.40 -5.69 21.66
CA SER A 25 12.97 -6.08 20.39
C SER A 25 13.59 -4.88 19.70
N ILE A 26 14.92 -4.88 19.59
CA ILE A 26 15.56 -4.30 18.42
C ILE A 26 15.10 -5.22 17.29
N ILE A 27 13.87 -5.03 16.82
CA ILE A 27 13.51 -5.53 15.50
C ILE A 27 14.51 -4.82 14.62
N PRO A 28 15.41 -5.53 13.91
CA PRO A 28 16.26 -4.87 12.95
C PRO A 28 15.31 -4.12 12.02
N ASN A 29 15.29 -2.80 12.14
CA ASN A 29 14.67 -1.94 11.17
C ASN A 29 15.61 -2.03 9.98
N PHE A 30 15.51 -3.13 9.22
CA PHE A 30 16.03 -3.13 7.87
C PHE A 30 15.41 -1.89 7.25
N ALA A 31 16.25 -0.96 6.80
CA ALA A 31 15.79 0.16 6.01
C ALA A 31 15.17 -0.47 4.75
N GLN A 32 13.89 -0.80 4.83
CA GLN A 32 13.10 -1.28 3.72
C GLN A 32 12.54 -0.04 3.07
N ASP A 33 12.82 0.13 1.78
CA ASP A 33 12.33 1.28 1.05
C ASP A 33 10.80 1.23 1.04
N SER A 34 10.16 2.36 1.34
CA SER A 34 8.70 2.44 1.36
C SER A 34 8.16 2.53 -0.06
N LEU A 35 7.06 1.81 -0.34
CA LEU A 35 6.22 1.97 -1.52
C LEU A 35 4.96 2.78 -1.13
N PRO A 36 5.00 4.11 -1.22
CA PRO A 36 3.82 4.95 -1.09
C PRO A 36 2.81 4.75 -2.24
N PHE A 37 1.53 4.99 -1.96
CA PHE A 37 0.52 5.08 -3.02
C PHE A 37 0.83 6.24 -3.98
N PHE A 38 0.53 6.01 -5.27
CA PHE A 38 0.60 6.99 -6.36
C PHE A 38 1.97 7.63 -6.63
N THR A 39 3.01 7.22 -5.93
CA THR A 39 4.35 7.76 -6.14
C THR A 39 5.21 6.65 -6.72
N PRO A 40 5.60 6.76 -8.00
CA PRO A 40 6.48 5.77 -8.61
C PRO A 40 7.83 5.78 -7.92
N VAL A 41 8.38 4.58 -7.74
CA VAL A 41 9.76 4.36 -7.29
C VAL A 41 10.54 3.63 -8.37
N THR A 42 11.86 3.78 -8.40
CA THR A 42 12.71 3.13 -9.39
C THR A 42 13.66 2.13 -8.73
N GLY A 43 14.02 1.10 -9.48
CA GLY A 43 14.94 0.07 -9.02
C GLY A 43 15.76 -0.56 -10.12
N GLU A 44 16.72 -1.40 -9.72
CA GLU A 44 17.60 -2.14 -10.61
C GLU A 44 17.76 -3.58 -10.09
N ILE A 45 17.49 -4.54 -10.96
CA ILE A 45 17.74 -5.96 -10.73
C ILE A 45 19.05 -6.33 -11.41
N THR A 46 20.02 -6.77 -10.62
CA THR A 46 21.28 -7.37 -11.08
C THR A 46 21.23 -8.89 -10.92
N VAL A 47 22.25 -9.58 -11.44
CA VAL A 47 22.28 -11.06 -11.48
C VAL A 47 22.11 -11.66 -10.08
N GLY A 48 21.04 -12.44 -9.90
CA GLY A 48 20.72 -13.12 -8.63
C GLY A 48 20.23 -12.19 -7.52
N ALA A 49 20.03 -10.90 -7.80
CA ALA A 49 19.49 -9.94 -6.86
C ALA A 49 17.96 -9.91 -6.88
N THR A 50 17.39 -9.47 -5.78
CA THR A 50 15.98 -9.08 -5.66
C THR A 50 15.93 -7.73 -4.94
N GLN A 51 14.87 -6.97 -5.16
CA GLN A 51 14.63 -5.72 -4.44
C GLN A 51 13.29 -5.79 -3.72
N ALA A 52 13.27 -5.30 -2.49
CA ALA A 52 12.10 -5.34 -1.61
C ALA A 52 11.63 -3.92 -1.28
N TRP A 53 10.34 -3.68 -1.43
CA TRP A 53 9.66 -2.46 -1.01
C TRP A 53 8.58 -2.77 0.01
N THR A 54 8.21 -1.83 0.88
CA THR A 54 7.21 -2.06 1.92
C THR A 54 6.04 -1.13 1.85
N PHE A 55 4.86 -1.65 2.18
CA PHE A 55 3.67 -0.83 2.42
C PHE A 55 2.88 -1.39 3.61
N SER A 56 2.04 -0.55 4.20
CA SER A 56 1.08 -0.96 5.23
C SER A 56 -0.32 -0.84 4.66
N ALA A 57 -1.17 -1.83 4.94
CA ALA A 57 -2.55 -1.85 4.48
C ALA A 57 -3.49 -2.43 5.54
N GLY A 58 -4.73 -1.96 5.52
CA GLY A 58 -5.82 -2.54 6.30
C GLY A 58 -6.42 -3.76 5.59
N ALA A 59 -7.00 -4.68 6.37
CA ALA A 59 -7.83 -5.74 5.82
C ALA A 59 -8.96 -5.14 4.97
N GLY A 60 -9.17 -5.69 3.77
CA GLY A 60 -10.14 -5.18 2.80
C GLY A 60 -9.63 -4.03 1.92
N ALA A 61 -8.41 -3.52 2.14
CA ALA A 61 -7.82 -2.57 1.21
C ALA A 61 -7.71 -3.19 -0.20
N PHE A 62 -7.99 -2.39 -1.22
CA PHE A 62 -8.06 -2.83 -2.61
C PHE A 62 -6.98 -2.10 -3.43
N ILE A 63 -5.98 -2.85 -3.91
CA ILE A 63 -4.76 -2.28 -4.48
C ILE A 63 -4.39 -2.91 -5.83
N SER A 64 -3.61 -2.18 -6.61
CA SER A 64 -2.86 -2.69 -7.75
C SER A 64 -1.40 -2.34 -7.63
N ILE A 65 -0.54 -3.20 -8.15
CA ILE A 65 0.91 -2.99 -8.19
C ILE A 65 1.42 -3.31 -9.59
N LEU A 66 2.08 -2.34 -10.22
CA LEU A 66 2.63 -2.44 -11.56
C LEU A 66 4.13 -2.23 -11.53
N VAL A 67 4.87 -3.14 -12.17
CA VAL A 67 6.31 -3.02 -12.47
C VAL A 67 6.48 -2.84 -13.96
N GLU A 68 6.97 -1.67 -14.39
CA GLU A 68 7.29 -1.39 -15.77
C GLU A 68 8.80 -1.47 -15.99
N ALA A 69 9.23 -2.33 -16.91
CA ALA A 69 10.63 -2.39 -17.30
C ALA A 69 11.03 -1.09 -18.02
N THR A 70 12.10 -0.45 -17.53
CA THR A 70 12.72 0.69 -18.22
C THR A 70 13.95 0.29 -19.03
N THR A 71 14.46 -0.93 -18.79
CA THR A 71 15.47 -1.58 -19.65
C THR A 71 14.79 -2.52 -20.64
N GLU A 72 15.08 -2.36 -21.93
CA GLU A 72 14.58 -3.25 -22.97
C GLU A 72 15.01 -4.71 -22.71
N GLY A 73 14.04 -5.62 -22.77
CA GLY A 73 14.28 -7.05 -22.59
C GLY A 73 14.27 -7.52 -21.13
N PHE A 74 14.24 -6.61 -20.15
CA PHE A 74 13.97 -6.99 -18.76
C PHE A 74 12.54 -7.56 -18.64
N ASP A 75 12.43 -8.62 -17.85
CA ASP A 75 11.22 -9.44 -17.69
C ASP A 75 10.96 -9.57 -16.19
N PRO A 76 10.32 -8.57 -15.56
CA PRO A 76 10.12 -8.52 -14.12
C PRO A 76 9.26 -9.68 -13.59
N PHE A 77 9.59 -10.17 -12.41
CA PHE A 77 8.74 -11.04 -11.60
C PHE A 77 8.40 -10.33 -10.29
N LEU A 78 7.10 -10.20 -10.02
CA LEU A 78 6.53 -9.43 -8.92
C LEU A 78 5.85 -10.35 -7.92
N GLN A 79 6.14 -10.17 -6.63
CA GLN A 79 5.50 -10.90 -5.53
C GLN A 79 5.03 -9.94 -4.44
N ILE A 80 3.95 -10.31 -3.73
CA ILE A 80 3.58 -9.72 -2.45
C ILE A 80 3.76 -10.78 -1.37
N LEU A 81 4.54 -10.46 -0.34
CA LEU A 81 4.70 -11.27 0.87
C LEU A 81 4.00 -10.59 2.06
N ASN A 82 3.43 -11.40 2.96
CA ASN A 82 2.87 -10.92 4.22
C ASN A 82 3.98 -10.68 5.28
N ALA A 83 3.59 -10.24 6.48
CA ALA A 83 4.52 -9.95 7.58
C ALA A 83 5.28 -11.20 8.09
N ASP A 84 4.74 -12.41 7.87
CA ASP A 84 5.37 -13.68 8.21
C ASP A 84 6.34 -14.15 7.10
N GLY A 85 6.44 -13.41 6.00
CA GLY A 85 7.27 -13.74 4.83
C GLY A 85 6.62 -14.77 3.88
N GLU A 86 5.34 -15.08 4.06
CA GLU A 86 4.61 -15.99 3.19
C GLU A 86 4.11 -15.24 1.94
N GLU A 87 4.19 -15.90 0.78
CA GLU A 87 3.66 -15.35 -0.47
C GLU A 87 2.13 -15.27 -0.43
N VAL A 88 1.63 -14.07 -0.72
CA VAL A 88 0.19 -13.80 -0.89
C VAL A 88 -0.19 -14.05 -2.33
N ILE A 89 0.57 -13.49 -3.28
CA ILE A 89 0.34 -13.58 -4.72
C ILE A 89 1.60 -13.18 -5.48
N ALA A 90 1.76 -13.70 -6.70
CA ALA A 90 2.84 -13.36 -7.62
C ALA A 90 2.38 -13.36 -9.08
N ASN A 91 3.08 -12.60 -9.93
CA ASN A 91 2.89 -12.58 -11.39
C ASN A 91 4.12 -11.97 -12.08
N ASP A 92 4.40 -12.36 -13.33
CA ASP A 92 5.45 -11.84 -14.21
C ASP A 92 4.91 -11.03 -15.40
N ASP A 93 3.68 -11.27 -15.85
CA ASP A 93 3.18 -10.68 -17.10
C ASP A 93 1.90 -9.86 -16.93
N LEU A 94 1.87 -8.67 -17.51
CA LEU A 94 0.70 -7.80 -17.59
C LEU A 94 -0.24 -8.31 -18.66
N TYR A 95 0.30 -8.70 -19.82
CA TYR A 95 -0.47 -9.27 -20.90
C TYR A 95 0.39 -10.17 -21.78
N TYR A 96 0.55 -11.41 -21.36
CA TYR A 96 1.38 -12.37 -22.08
C TYR A 96 0.82 -12.70 -23.49
N PRO A 97 1.66 -12.79 -24.54
CA PRO A 97 3.10 -12.50 -24.57
C PRO A 97 3.43 -11.05 -24.98
N ALA A 98 2.42 -10.21 -25.21
CA ALA A 98 2.60 -8.89 -25.80
C ALA A 98 3.20 -7.86 -24.84
N ASN A 99 3.02 -8.04 -23.53
CA ASN A 99 3.56 -7.18 -22.50
C ASN A 99 4.03 -8.00 -21.28
N ARG A 100 5.35 -7.98 -21.08
CA ARG A 100 6.06 -8.69 -20.00
C ARG A 100 6.39 -7.81 -18.79
N ASN A 101 5.82 -6.62 -18.71
CA ASN A 101 5.77 -5.88 -17.44
C ASN A 101 4.96 -6.70 -16.44
N ALA A 102 5.23 -6.62 -15.13
CA ALA A 102 4.52 -7.43 -14.16
C ALA A 102 3.37 -6.64 -13.51
N LEU A 103 2.18 -7.25 -13.43
CA LEU A 103 0.99 -6.62 -12.85
C LEU A 103 0.29 -7.54 -11.85
N LEU A 104 0.01 -7.02 -10.66
CA LEU A 104 -0.96 -7.57 -9.74
C LEU A 104 -2.13 -6.58 -9.63
N GLU A 105 -3.24 -6.87 -10.28
CA GLU A 105 -4.38 -5.94 -10.38
C GLU A 105 -5.54 -6.32 -9.45
N GLY A 106 -6.11 -5.31 -8.77
CA GLY A 106 -7.36 -5.48 -8.00
C GLY A 106 -7.23 -6.48 -6.84
N ILE A 107 -6.11 -6.43 -6.12
CA ILE A 107 -5.83 -7.32 -4.99
C ILE A 107 -6.53 -6.81 -3.74
N THR A 108 -7.28 -7.70 -3.08
CA THR A 108 -7.86 -7.42 -1.75
C THR A 108 -6.93 -7.92 -0.66
N ILE A 109 -6.51 -7.01 0.22
CA ILE A 109 -5.61 -7.31 1.34
C ILE A 109 -6.34 -8.14 2.41
N PRO A 110 -5.87 -9.35 2.74
CA PRO A 110 -6.63 -10.27 3.59
C PRO A 110 -6.56 -9.91 5.08
N ARG A 111 -5.50 -9.23 5.54
CA ARG A 111 -5.26 -8.90 6.94
C ARG A 111 -4.63 -7.53 7.08
N THR A 112 -4.94 -6.82 8.16
CA THR A 112 -4.25 -5.57 8.47
C THR A 112 -2.81 -5.88 8.86
N GLY A 113 -1.84 -5.21 8.24
CA GLY A 113 -0.43 -5.43 8.54
C GLY A 113 0.52 -4.74 7.57
N GLN A 114 1.81 -5.04 7.76
CA GLN A 114 2.88 -4.68 6.85
C GLN A 114 3.03 -5.78 5.79
N TYR A 115 3.30 -5.36 4.56
CA TYR A 115 3.52 -6.23 3.41
C TYR A 115 4.83 -5.84 2.72
N GLN A 116 5.43 -6.82 2.03
CA GLN A 116 6.61 -6.62 1.21
C GLN A 116 6.26 -6.89 -0.26
N VAL A 117 6.69 -5.99 -1.14
CA VAL A 117 6.66 -6.15 -2.58
C VAL A 117 8.05 -6.54 -3.02
N ILE A 118 8.19 -7.72 -3.60
CA ILE A 118 9.47 -8.22 -4.11
C ILE A 118 9.47 -8.09 -5.62
N VAL A 119 10.51 -7.47 -6.16
CA VAL A 119 10.80 -7.41 -7.59
C VAL A 119 12.07 -8.20 -7.85
N SER A 120 12.01 -9.08 -8.84
CA SER A 120 13.14 -9.85 -9.36
C SER A 120 13.02 -9.99 -10.87
N GLY A 121 13.93 -10.74 -11.51
CA GLY A 121 13.84 -11.02 -12.94
C GLY A 121 13.39 -12.46 -13.20
N PHE A 122 12.34 -12.61 -14.00
CA PHE A 122 11.90 -13.91 -14.51
C PHE A 122 13.03 -14.58 -15.30
N ALA A 123 13.23 -15.88 -15.05
CA ALA A 123 14.32 -16.67 -15.63
C ALA A 123 15.73 -16.03 -15.50
N GLY A 124 15.94 -15.18 -14.48
CA GLY A 124 17.20 -14.49 -14.25
C GLY A 124 17.43 -13.28 -15.15
N SER A 125 16.38 -12.71 -15.74
CA SER A 125 16.46 -11.42 -16.44
C SER A 125 16.97 -10.32 -15.51
N VAL A 126 17.58 -9.29 -16.07
CA VAL A 126 18.16 -8.17 -15.31
C VAL A 126 17.82 -6.85 -16.00
N GLY A 127 17.76 -5.77 -15.23
CA GLY A 127 17.45 -4.47 -15.77
C GLY A 127 16.86 -3.51 -14.74
N THR A 128 16.59 -2.30 -15.22
CA THR A 128 15.95 -1.24 -14.44
C THR A 128 14.44 -1.27 -14.63
N TYR A 129 13.73 -0.78 -13.61
CA TYR A 129 12.27 -0.70 -13.63
C TYR A 129 11.74 0.52 -12.88
N GLN A 130 10.47 0.84 -13.15
CA GLN A 130 9.61 1.68 -12.33
C GLN A 130 8.53 0.81 -11.67
N LEU A 131 8.22 1.09 -10.41
CA LEU A 131 7.21 0.41 -9.61
C LEU A 131 6.23 1.43 -9.06
N ILE A 132 4.93 1.17 -9.19
CA ILE A 132 3.87 2.00 -8.63
C ILE A 132 2.80 1.15 -7.96
N MET A 133 2.25 1.67 -6.85
CA MET A 133 1.07 1.13 -6.19
C MET A 133 -0.09 2.11 -6.29
N THR A 134 -1.26 1.61 -6.69
CA THR A 134 -2.50 2.38 -6.85
C THR A 134 -3.65 1.70 -6.11
N PRO A 135 -4.70 2.42 -5.71
CA PRO A 135 -5.95 1.81 -5.29
C PRO A 135 -6.72 1.31 -6.52
N GLY A 136 -7.34 0.14 -6.42
CA GLY A 136 -8.18 -0.36 -7.51
C GLY A 136 -7.38 -0.86 -8.69
N TYR A 137 -7.42 -0.14 -9.82
CA TYR A 137 -6.83 -0.53 -11.11
C TYR A 137 -5.42 0.04 -11.27
N SER A 138 -4.59 -0.60 -12.12
CA SER A 138 -3.22 -0.13 -12.39
C SER A 138 -3.15 1.01 -13.39
N VAL A 139 -4.20 1.23 -14.18
CA VAL A 139 -4.31 2.37 -15.10
C VAL A 139 -5.03 3.51 -14.39
N VAL A 140 -4.30 4.58 -14.10
CA VAL A 140 -4.88 5.81 -13.56
C VAL A 140 -5.40 6.65 -14.73
N LEU A 141 -6.71 6.59 -14.97
CA LEU A 141 -7.38 7.38 -16.02
C LEU A 141 -7.52 8.85 -15.66
N ALA A 142 -7.85 9.11 -14.40
CA ALA A 142 -7.97 10.44 -13.82
C ALA A 142 -7.58 10.36 -12.35
N ARG A 143 -6.91 11.39 -11.86
CA ARG A 143 -6.62 11.56 -10.44
C ARG A 143 -6.64 13.05 -10.15
N ASP A 144 -7.58 13.45 -9.31
CA ASP A 144 -7.55 14.76 -8.68
C ASP A 144 -6.85 14.66 -7.33
N PRO A 145 -5.74 15.39 -7.12
CA PRO A 145 -5.08 15.45 -5.83
C PRO A 145 -5.86 16.31 -4.82
N PHE A 146 -6.84 17.09 -5.29
CA PHE A 146 -7.60 18.08 -4.52
C PHE A 146 -6.68 19.00 -3.70
N ASP A 147 -5.63 19.52 -4.34
CA ASP A 147 -4.84 20.64 -3.77
C ASP A 147 -5.64 21.96 -3.85
N GLU A 148 -6.51 22.07 -4.86
CA GLU A 148 -7.52 23.09 -5.06
C GLU A 148 -8.78 22.45 -5.68
N ILE A 149 -9.90 23.17 -5.73
CA ILE A 149 -11.17 22.59 -6.17
C ILE A 149 -11.22 22.22 -7.66
N GLY A 150 -10.37 22.83 -8.47
CA GLY A 150 -10.32 22.58 -9.92
C GLY A 150 -11.65 22.89 -10.61
N ASN A 151 -12.06 21.99 -11.51
CA ASN A 151 -13.27 22.14 -12.32
C ASN A 151 -14.52 21.54 -11.67
N TRP A 152 -14.43 21.06 -10.43
CA TRP A 152 -15.57 20.53 -9.72
C TRP A 152 -16.56 21.64 -9.42
N GLN A 153 -17.77 21.46 -9.94
CA GLN A 153 -18.87 22.41 -9.76
C GLN A 153 -20.10 21.68 -9.23
N THR A 154 -20.86 22.37 -8.37
CA THR A 154 -22.18 21.91 -7.98
C THR A 154 -23.21 22.27 -9.05
N GLN A 155 -24.12 21.34 -9.33
CA GLN A 155 -25.31 21.57 -10.17
C GLN A 155 -26.56 21.81 -9.33
N SER A 156 -26.41 21.91 -8.00
CA SER A 156 -27.52 22.01 -7.04
C SER A 156 -27.23 23.06 -5.98
N ASP A 157 -28.19 23.92 -5.67
CA ASP A 157 -28.04 25.00 -4.69
C ASP A 157 -27.87 24.50 -3.24
N VAL A 158 -28.23 23.25 -2.97
CA VAL A 158 -28.17 22.63 -1.62
C VAL A 158 -26.87 21.91 -1.32
N LEU A 159 -25.96 21.80 -2.30
CA LEU A 159 -24.67 21.15 -2.16
C LEU A 159 -23.54 22.17 -2.29
N ASP A 160 -22.75 22.31 -1.22
CA ASP A 160 -21.48 23.00 -1.25
C ASP A 160 -20.34 22.02 -1.53
N VAL A 161 -19.40 22.48 -2.34
CA VAL A 161 -18.25 21.71 -2.84
C VAL A 161 -17.01 22.50 -2.51
N SER A 162 -16.12 21.92 -1.70
CA SER A 162 -14.88 22.57 -1.30
C SER A 162 -13.74 21.55 -1.22
N VAL A 163 -12.55 22.04 -0.93
CA VAL A 163 -11.37 21.22 -0.73
C VAL A 163 -10.81 21.46 0.66
N SER A 164 -10.44 20.38 1.34
CA SER A 164 -9.75 20.46 2.62
C SER A 164 -8.71 19.35 2.73
N ARG A 165 -7.45 19.74 2.97
CA ARG A 165 -6.34 18.80 3.25
C ARG A 165 -6.14 17.70 2.19
N GLY A 166 -6.30 18.03 0.90
CA GLY A 166 -6.15 17.04 -0.18
C GLY A 166 -7.40 16.17 -0.39
N GLU A 167 -8.53 16.53 0.21
CA GLU A 167 -9.79 15.82 0.07
C GLU A 167 -10.87 16.74 -0.50
N LEU A 168 -11.66 16.20 -1.44
CA LEU A 168 -12.91 16.80 -1.87
C LEU A 168 -13.93 16.69 -0.75
N VAL A 169 -14.46 17.83 -0.32
CA VAL A 169 -15.49 17.91 0.72
C VAL A 169 -16.82 18.25 0.07
N LEU A 170 -17.80 17.38 0.30
CA LEU A 170 -19.18 17.54 -0.14
C LEU A 170 -20.05 17.82 1.08
N SER A 171 -20.67 19.00 1.14
CA SER A 171 -21.55 19.39 2.24
C SER A 171 -22.97 19.63 1.72
N LEU A 172 -23.89 18.73 2.08
CA LEU A 172 -25.29 18.76 1.69
C LEU A 172 -26.16 19.23 2.86
N GLU A 173 -27.01 20.23 2.64
CA GLU A 173 -27.97 20.71 3.64
C GLU A 173 -29.39 20.25 3.33
N GLY A 174 -30.17 19.87 4.35
CA GLY A 174 -31.57 19.45 4.21
C GLY A 174 -31.83 17.95 4.40
N ILE A 175 -33.11 17.56 4.43
CA ILE A 175 -33.54 16.17 4.60
C ILE A 175 -34.14 15.69 3.28
N GLY A 176 -33.61 14.59 2.75
CA GLY A 176 -34.12 14.01 1.49
C GLY A 176 -33.65 14.75 0.23
N GLU A 177 -32.66 15.64 0.38
CA GLU A 177 -32.06 16.37 -0.73
C GLU A 177 -31.07 15.51 -1.52
N VAL A 178 -30.86 15.87 -2.78
CA VAL A 178 -29.84 15.28 -3.64
C VAL A 178 -28.97 16.40 -4.21
N GLY A 179 -27.68 16.30 -3.95
CA GLY A 179 -26.66 17.15 -4.53
C GLY A 179 -25.93 16.42 -5.65
N ILE A 180 -25.58 17.15 -6.71
CA ILE A 180 -24.73 16.65 -7.80
C ILE A 180 -23.53 17.58 -7.89
N ALA A 181 -22.34 17.02 -7.71
CA ALA A 181 -21.08 17.65 -8.09
C ALA A 181 -20.47 16.88 -9.26
N SER A 182 -19.94 17.60 -10.23
CA SER A 182 -19.27 17.00 -11.37
C SER A 182 -18.05 17.81 -11.76
N GLU A 183 -16.99 17.10 -12.14
CA GLU A 183 -15.93 17.67 -12.96
C GLU A 183 -16.43 17.75 -14.41
N ASP A 184 -16.28 18.90 -15.07
CA ASP A 184 -16.61 19.06 -16.50
C ASP A 184 -15.53 18.42 -17.39
N THR A 185 -15.31 17.10 -17.26
CA THR A 185 -14.40 16.36 -18.13
C THR A 185 -15.18 15.60 -19.17
N ALA A 186 -15.31 16.20 -20.35
CA ALA A 186 -15.72 15.50 -21.55
C ALA A 186 -14.70 14.37 -21.88
N ALA A 187 -15.20 13.13 -21.86
CA ALA A 187 -14.58 11.89 -22.33
C ALA A 187 -13.43 11.30 -21.48
N LEU A 188 -13.76 10.24 -20.72
CA LEU A 188 -12.79 9.18 -20.43
C LEU A 188 -12.29 8.58 -21.77
N PRO A 189 -11.01 8.19 -21.88
CA PRO A 189 -10.48 7.58 -23.11
C PRO A 189 -11.31 6.36 -23.51
N VAL A 190 -11.74 6.31 -24.79
CA VAL A 190 -12.58 5.23 -25.34
C VAL A 190 -11.79 3.94 -25.59
N ASP A 191 -10.46 3.99 -25.52
CA ASP A 191 -9.57 2.95 -26.05
C ASP A 191 -9.09 1.93 -25.00
N LEU A 192 -9.90 1.59 -23.99
CA LEU A 192 -9.53 0.59 -22.96
C LEU A 192 -10.19 -0.81 -23.15
N TYR A 193 -10.45 -1.23 -24.39
CA TYR A 193 -10.83 -2.61 -24.70
C TYR A 193 -10.01 -3.19 -25.85
#